data_AF-H1LKE7-F1
#
_entry.id   AF-H1LKE7-F1
#
_cell.length_a   1.000
_cell.length_b   1.000
_cell.length_c   1.000
_cell.angle_alpha   90.00
_cell.angle_beta   90.00
_cell.angle_gamma   90.00
#
_symmetry.space_group_name_H-M   'P 1'
#
loop_
_entity.id
_entity.type
_entity.pdbx_description
1 polymer ?
#
loop_
_entity_poly.entity_id
_entity_poly.type
_entity_poly.pdbx_seq_one_letter_code
_entity_poly.pdbx_strand_id
1 'polypeptide(L)'
;MSKRAIYHQLISKYGDGFSKHSASYAVRHLHGISWNRNALKSARFYRHSEHMSNYAIYHQLISSYGDMFTKSQAHYAVRHL
;
A
#
# COMPACT_ATOMS: atom_id res chain seq x y z
N MET A 1 -1.19 2.58 2.73
CA MET A 1 -1.66 2.35 1.34
C MET A 1 -0.56 2.57 0.32
N SER A 2 -0.48 1.64 -0.64
CA SER A 2 0.33 1.77 -1.86
C SER A 2 -0.37 2.58 -2.95
N LYS A 3 0.36 2.92 -4.03
CA LYS A 3 -0.22 3.54 -5.23
C LYS A 3 -1.35 2.67 -5.83
N ARG A 4 -1.15 1.34 -5.82
CA ARG A 4 -2.12 0.39 -6.35
C ARG A 4 -3.36 0.31 -5.45
N ALA A 5 -3.18 0.24 -4.14
CA ALA A 5 -4.30 0.26 -3.19
C ALA A 5 -5.15 1.53 -3.33
N ILE A 6 -4.53 2.71 -3.51
CA ILE A 6 -5.26 3.96 -3.75
C ILE A 6 -6.09 3.88 -5.03
N TYR A 7 -5.51 3.38 -6.13
CA TYR A 7 -6.27 3.18 -7.37
C TYR A 7 -7.48 2.26 -7.17
N HIS A 8 -7.29 1.13 -6.48
CA HIS A 8 -8.37 0.17 -6.19
C HIS A 8 -9.45 0.79 -5.29
N GLN A 9 -9.08 1.60 -4.30
CA GLN A 9 -10.03 2.31 -3.45
C GLN A 9 -10.89 3.29 -4.25
N LEU A 10 -10.27 4.08 -5.14
CA LEU A 10 -10.97 5.07 -5.96
C LEU A 10 -12.02 4.45 -6.89
N ILE A 11 -11.76 3.25 -7.44
CA ILE A 11 -12.69 2.56 -8.34
C ILE A 11 -13.65 1.61 -7.61
N SER A 12 -13.45 1.38 -6.31
CA SER A 12 -14.24 0.41 -5.56
C SER A 12 -15.70 0.88 -5.51
N LYS A 13 -16.63 -0.01 -5.85
CA LYS A 13 -18.08 0.24 -5.72
C LYS A 13 -18.53 0.42 -4.27
N TYR A 14 -17.72 -0.02 -3.31
CA TYR A 14 -17.92 0.19 -1.87
C TYR A 14 -17.01 1.30 -1.32
N GLY A 15 -16.20 1.94 -2.17
CA GLY A 15 -15.36 3.07 -1.85
C GLY A 15 -15.90 4.32 -2.52
N ASP A 16 -15.07 4.99 -3.32
CA ASP A 16 -15.40 6.32 -3.85
C ASP A 16 -16.17 6.29 -5.18
N GLY A 17 -16.25 5.13 -5.84
CA GLY A 17 -17.07 4.95 -7.05
C GLY A 17 -16.61 5.73 -8.29
N PHE A 18 -15.37 6.20 -8.35
CA PHE A 18 -14.85 6.94 -9.51
C PHE A 18 -14.63 6.03 -10.73
N SER A 19 -14.65 6.64 -11.91
CA SER A 19 -14.27 5.95 -13.15
C SER A 19 -12.80 5.50 -13.09
N LYS A 20 -12.48 4.40 -13.79
CA LYS A 20 -11.07 3.95 -13.96
C LYS A 20 -10.18 5.04 -14.55
N HIS A 21 -10.74 5.88 -15.44
CA HIS A 21 -10.02 7.00 -16.04
C HIS A 21 -9.65 8.05 -15.00
N SER A 22 -10.62 8.49 -14.18
CA SER A 22 -10.42 9.46 -13.10
C SER A 22 -9.43 8.94 -12.05
N ALA A 23 -9.56 7.68 -11.64
CA ALA A 23 -8.63 7.05 -10.70
C ALA A 23 -7.21 6.97 -11.27
N SER A 24 -7.07 6.59 -12.54
CA SER A 24 -5.77 6.58 -13.25
C SER A 24 -5.16 7.97 -13.37
N TYR A 25 -5.99 8.99 -13.62
CA TYR A 25 -5.56 10.37 -13.63
C TYR A 25 -5.04 10.78 -12.25
N ALA A 26 -5.81 10.57 -11.18
CA ALA A 26 -5.43 10.92 -9.82
C ALA A 26 -4.08 10.29 -9.41
N VAL A 27 -3.93 8.97 -9.54
CA VAL A 27 -2.68 8.30 -9.12
C VAL A 27 -1.47 8.66 -9.97
N ARG A 28 -1.65 9.15 -11.21
CA ARG A 28 -0.56 9.66 -12.04
C ARG A 28 -0.09 11.05 -11.61
N HIS A 29 -0.98 11.87 -11.05
CA HIS A 29 -0.69 13.24 -10.59
C HIS A 29 -0.31 13.30 -9.10
N LEU A 30 -0.13 12.15 -8.45
CA LEU A 30 0.47 12.11 -7.11
C LEU A 30 1.98 12.35 -7.22
N HIS A 31 2.41 13.53 -6.80
CA HIS A 31 3.82 13.95 -6.80
C HIS A 31 4.39 14.01 -5.37
N GLY A 32 5.71 13.91 -5.24
CA GLY A 32 6.40 14.00 -3.93
C GLY A 32 6.15 12.82 -2.97
N ILE A 33 5.47 11.77 -3.41
CA ILE A 33 5.14 10.62 -2.57
C ILE A 33 6.32 9.65 -2.50
N SER A 34 6.77 9.35 -1.28
CA SER A 34 7.69 8.24 -1.03
C SER A 34 6.90 6.98 -0.65
N TRP A 35 6.71 6.10 -1.63
CA TRP A 35 5.99 4.84 -1.42
C TRP A 35 6.73 3.89 -0.47
N ASN A 36 8.05 3.97 -0.40
CA ASN A 36 8.87 3.26 0.58
C ASN A 36 8.54 3.68 2.02
N ARG A 37 8.36 4.99 2.27
CA ARG A 37 7.92 5.49 3.59
C ARG A 37 6.51 5.03 3.92
N ASN A 38 5.61 4.98 2.94
CA ASN A 38 4.25 4.45 3.15
C ASN A 38 4.28 2.97 3.53
N ALA A 39 5.10 2.17 2.83
CA ALA A 39 5.26 0.76 3.13
C ALA A 39 5.84 0.54 4.54
N LEU A 40 6.86 1.32 4.93
CA LEU A 40 7.43 1.27 6.27
C LEU A 40 6.41 1.66 7.35
N LYS A 41 5.57 2.67 7.10
CA LYS A 41 4.51 3.05 8.04
C LYS A 41 3.49 1.92 8.23
N SER A 42 3.04 1.28 7.14
CA SER A 42 2.17 0.09 7.22
C SER A 42 2.85 -1.06 7.98
N ALA A 43 4.13 -1.30 7.70
CA ALA A 43 4.90 -2.36 8.34
C ALA A 43 5.01 -2.16 9.86
N ARG A 44 5.29 -0.92 10.31
CA ARG A 44 5.30 -0.55 11.73
C ARG A 44 3.93 -0.75 12.38
N PHE A 45 2.85 -0.39 11.70
CA PHE A 45 1.49 -0.66 12.19
C PHE A 45 1.29 -2.16 12.42
N TYR A 46 1.56 -3.00 11.42
CA TYR A 46 1.41 -4.45 11.57
C TYR A 46 2.32 -5.05 12.66
N ARG A 47 3.52 -4.49 12.84
CA ARG A 47 4.42 -4.91 13.91
C ARG A 47 3.88 -4.58 15.30
N HIS A 48 3.38 -3.36 15.50
CA HIS A 48 3.04 -2.85 16.83
C HIS A 48 1.59 -3.10 17.24
N SER A 49 0.66 -3.03 16.29
CA SER A 49 -0.77 -3.18 16.55
C SER A 49 -1.25 -4.62 16.37
N GLU A 50 -0.67 -5.34 15.41
CA GLU A 50 -1.08 -6.71 15.07
C GLU A 50 -0.03 -7.76 15.48
N HIS A 51 1.08 -7.35 16.09
CA HIS A 51 2.17 -8.21 16.57
C HIS A 51 2.71 -9.21 15.53
N MET A 52 2.64 -8.84 14.24
CA MET A 52 3.00 -9.74 13.15
C MET A 52 4.52 -9.94 13.03
N SER A 53 4.92 -11.11 12.54
CA SER A 53 6.33 -11.40 12.21
C SER A 53 6.77 -10.67 10.93
N ASN A 54 8.08 -10.47 10.74
CA ASN A 54 8.61 -9.84 9.51
C ASN A 54 8.16 -10.57 8.23
N TYR A 55 8.07 -11.90 8.28
CA TYR A 55 7.55 -12.71 7.17
C TYR A 55 6.08 -12.40 6.89
N ALA A 56 5.23 -12.44 7.92
CA ALA A 56 3.81 -12.14 7.79
C ALA A 56 3.58 -10.70 7.29
N ILE A 57 4.35 -9.73 7.80
CA ILE A 57 4.29 -8.33 7.36
C ILE A 57 4.67 -8.20 5.88
N TYR A 58 5.76 -8.83 5.44
CA TYR A 58 6.14 -8.81 4.03
C TYR A 58 5.00 -9.30 3.12
N HIS A 59 4.40 -10.44 3.47
CA HIS A 59 3.30 -11.02 2.71
C HIS A 59 2.04 -10.16 2.74
N GLN A 60 1.75 -9.54 3.88
CA GLN A 60 0.61 -8.63 4.02
C GLN A 60 0.77 -7.37 3.17
N LEU A 61 1.97 -6.80 3.13
CA LEU A 61 2.27 -5.61 2.34
C LEU A 61 2.09 -5.84 0.83
N ILE A 62 2.44 -7.02 0.32
CA ILE A 62 2.31 -7.34 -1.12
C ILE A 62 0.96 -7.96 -1.50
N SER A 63 0.15 -8.36 -0.52
CA SER A 63 -1.10 -9.07 -0.74
C SER A 63 -2.06 -8.26 -1.63
N SER A 64 -2.70 -8.95 -2.58
CA SER A 64 -3.77 -8.39 -3.41
C SER A 64 -5.03 -8.05 -2.63
N TYR A 65 -5.18 -8.57 -1.42
CA TYR A 65 -6.27 -8.22 -0.50
C TYR A 65 -5.79 -7.29 0.63
N GLY A 66 -4.48 -7.03 0.71
CA GLY A 66 -3.87 -6.14 1.68
C GLY A 66 -3.46 -4.83 1.06
N ASP A 67 -2.22 -4.41 1.34
CA ASP A 67 -1.74 -3.07 0.97
C ASP A 67 -1.25 -2.93 -0.48
N MET A 68 -1.09 -4.04 -1.22
CA MET A 68 -0.68 -4.07 -2.63
C MET A 68 0.62 -3.29 -2.98
N PHE A 69 1.56 -3.17 -2.05
CA PHE A 69 2.88 -2.61 -2.33
C PHE A 69 3.66 -3.50 -3.32
N THR A 70 4.64 -2.91 -4.00
CA THR A 70 5.57 -3.72 -4.79
C THR A 70 6.46 -4.55 -3.87
N LYS A 71 7.00 -5.67 -4.36
CA LYS A 71 7.96 -6.50 -3.59
C LYS A 71 9.15 -5.68 -3.08
N SER A 72 9.67 -4.76 -3.90
CA SER A 72 10.78 -3.87 -3.52
C SER A 72 10.40 -2.93 -2.35
N GLN A 73 9.19 -2.36 -2.36
CA GLN A 73 8.70 -1.52 -1.27
C GLN A 73 8.47 -2.32 0.02
N ALA A 74 7.94 -3.54 -0.09
CA ALA A 74 7.76 -4.43 1.05
C ALA A 74 9.11 -4.88 1.64
N HIS A 75 10.08 -5.24 0.81
CA HIS A 75 11.45 -5.53 1.26
C HIS A 75 12.10 -4.32 1.93
N TYR A 76 11.97 -3.13 1.33
CA TYR A 76 12.43 -1.90 1.97
C TYR A 76 11.80 -1.74 3.35
N ALA A 77 10.48 -1.88 3.46
CA ALA A 77 9.78 -1.71 4.72
C ALA A 77 10.26 -2.70 5.79
N VAL A 78 10.39 -3.98 5.46
CA VAL A 78 10.83 -5.02 6.40
C VAL A 78 12.30 -4.86 6.80
N ARG A 79 13.15 -4.35 5.90
CA ARG A 79 14.56 -4.10 6.22
C ARG A 79 14.77 -2.94 7.21
N HIS A 80 13.85 -1.97 7.26
CA HIS A 80 13.96 -0.78 8.12
C HIS A 80 12.91 -0.76 9.25
N LEU A 81 12.34 -1.94 9.53
CA LEU A 81 11.29 -2.16 10.51
C LEU A 81 11.84 -2.20 11.94
#